data_AF-A0A1H3N224-F1
#
_entry.id   AF-A0A1H3N224-F1
#
_cell.length_a   1.000
_cell.length_b   1.000
_cell.length_c   1.000
_cell.angle_alpha   90.00
_cell.angle_beta   90.00
_cell.angle_gamma   90.00
#
_symmetry.space_group_name_H-M   'P 1'
#
loop_
_entity.id
_entity.type
_entity.pdbx_description
1 polymer ?
#
loop_
_entity_poly.entity_id
_entity_poly.type
_entity_poly.pdbx_seq_one_letter_code
_entity_poly.pdbx_strand_id
1 'polypeptide(L)' 'MPKITVDGMEYNTEELTDNGKAQLASLQFLEVQMKKLQNEIAVYQTARNSYVAALKVELEKTK' A
#
# COMPACT_ATOMS: atom_id res chain seq x y z
N MET A 1 0.56 27.45 -6.40
CA MET A 1 -0.45 26.52 -6.92
C MET A 1 0.00 25.10 -6.61
N PRO A 2 -0.74 24.34 -5.78
CA PRO A 2 -0.42 22.95 -5.48
C PRO A 2 -0.54 22.10 -6.74
N LYS A 3 0.45 21.24 -6.98
CA LYS A 3 0.48 20.36 -8.14
C LYS A 3 0.39 18.90 -7.72
N ILE A 4 -0.24 18.10 -8.57
CA ILE A 4 -0.29 16.64 -8.44
C ILE A 4 0.32 16.00 -9.67
N THR A 5 0.87 14.80 -9.52
CA THR A 5 1.30 13.99 -10.67
C THR A 5 0.37 12.80 -10.79
N VAL A 6 -0.26 12.63 -11.95
CA VAL A 6 -1.09 11.48 -12.30
C VAL A 6 -0.55 10.92 -13.61
N ASP A 7 -0.22 9.63 -13.65
CA ASP A 7 0.39 8.95 -14.81
C ASP A 7 1.62 9.67 -15.40
N GLY A 8 2.43 10.28 -14.52
CA GLY A 8 3.64 11.01 -14.93
C GLY A 8 3.40 12.40 -15.50
N MET A 9 2.14 12.85 -15.59
CA MET A 9 1.78 14.21 -15.99
C MET A 9 1.47 15.07 -14.76
N GLU A 10 1.97 16.30 -14.77
CA GLU A 10 1.80 17.25 -13.68
C GLU A 10 0.57 18.13 -13.94
N TYR A 11 -0.34 18.20 -12.97
CA TYR A 11 -1.57 18.99 -13.03
C TYR A 11 -1.62 20.00 -11.90
N ASN A 12 -2.09 21.19 -12.21
CA ASN A 12 -2.41 22.19 -11.21
C ASN A 12 -3.76 21.84 -10.56
N THR A 13 -3.76 21.64 -9.25
CA THR A 13 -4.99 21.28 -8.51
C THR A 13 -6.04 22.39 -8.49
N GLU A 14 -5.64 23.65 -8.67
CA GLU A 14 -6.55 24.79 -8.72
C GLU A 14 -7.33 24.86 -10.04
N GLU A 15 -6.79 24.28 -11.11
CA GLU A 15 -7.42 24.21 -12.44
C GLU A 15 -8.43 23.05 -12.57
N LEU A 16 -8.48 22.17 -11.57
CA LEU A 16 -9.44 21.08 -11.55
C LEU A 16 -10.87 21.61 -11.35
N THR A 17 -11.79 21.05 -12.13
CA THR A 17 -13.24 21.19 -11.86
C THR A 17 -13.59 20.63 -10.49
N ASP A 18 -14.74 21.00 -9.93
CA ASP A 18 -15.19 20.46 -8.63
C ASP A 18 -15.28 18.93 -8.65
N ASN A 19 -15.74 18.34 -9.76
CA ASN A 19 -15.73 16.89 -9.93
C ASN A 19 -14.30 16.33 -9.97
N GLY A 20 -13.36 17.01 -10.65
CA GLY A 20 -11.94 16.62 -10.65
C GLY A 20 -11.33 16.61 -9.26
N LYS A 21 -11.64 17.62 -8.43
CA LYS A 21 -11.21 17.67 -7.01
C LYS A 21 -11.83 16.53 -6.19
N ALA A 22 -13.09 16.19 -6.43
CA ALA A 22 -13.76 15.07 -5.75
C ALA A 22 -13.13 13.70 -6.11
N GLN A 23 -12.75 13.50 -7.38
CA GLN A 23 -12.04 12.30 -7.81
C GLN A 23 -10.63 12.23 -7.20
N LEU A 24 -9.91 13.35 -7.17
CA LEU A 24 -8.59 13.44 -6.53
C LEU A 24 -8.65 13.06 -5.06
N ALA A 25 -9.62 13.59 -4.31
CA ALA A 25 -9.80 13.23 -2.90
C ALA A 25 -10.08 11.73 -2.71
N SER A 26 -10.88 11.15 -3.61
CA SER A 26 -11.17 9.71 -3.60
C SER A 26 -9.92 8.87 -3.88
N LEU A 27 -9.08 9.28 -4.83
CA LEU A 27 -7.79 8.63 -5.12
C LEU A 27 -6.84 8.70 -3.92
N GLN A 28 -6.66 9.88 -3.33
CA GLN A 28 -5.81 10.06 -2.15
C GLN A 28 -6.27 9.18 -0.97
N PHE A 29 -7.58 9.09 -0.77
CA PHE A 29 -8.14 8.16 0.23
C PHE A 29 -7.75 6.71 -0.07
N LEU A 30 -7.94 6.24 -1.30
CA LEU A 30 -7.57 4.88 -1.70
C LEU A 30 -6.08 4.60 -1.53
N GLU A 31 -5.20 5.55 -1.88
CA GLU A 31 -3.75 5.43 -1.71
C GLU A 31 -3.35 5.22 -0.24
N VAL A 32 -3.94 5.99 0.68
CA VAL A 32 -3.72 5.83 2.12
C VAL A 32 -4.17 4.44 2.59
N GLN A 33 -5.33 3.98 2.13
CA GLN A 33 -5.85 2.66 2.48
C GLN A 33 -4.98 1.52 1.94
N MET A 34 -4.53 1.62 0.68
CA MET A 34 -3.61 0.65 0.09
C MET A 34 -2.29 0.58 0.85
N LYS A 35 -1.71 1.73 1.23
CA LYS A 35 -0.48 1.78 2.03
C LYS A 35 -0.66 1.11 3.39
N LYS A 36 -1.82 1.31 4.04
CA LYS A 36 -2.15 0.61 5.30
C LYS A 36 -2.15 -0.91 5.11
N LEU A 37 -2.84 -1.41 4.08
CA LEU A 37 -2.89 -2.85 3.78
C LEU A 37 -1.51 -3.42 3.47
N GLN A 38 -0.66 -2.70 2.73
CA GLN A 38 0.72 -3.12 2.47
C GLN A 38 1.53 -3.27 3.76
N ASN A 39 1.36 -2.36 4.72
CA ASN A 39 2.02 -2.48 6.02
C ASN A 39 1.52 -3.71 6.81
N GLU A 40 0.22 -3.98 6.79
CA GLU A 40 -0.35 -5.19 7.43
C GLU A 40 0.19 -6.47 6.78
N ILE A 41 0.27 -6.51 5.45
CA ILE A 41 0.88 -7.62 4.70
C ILE A 41 2.34 -7.83 5.13
N ALA A 42 3.13 -6.77 5.31
CA ALA A 42 4.51 -6.88 5.76
C ALA A 42 4.63 -7.51 7.16
N VAL A 43 3.71 -7.18 8.07
CA VAL A 43 3.62 -7.81 9.39
C VAL A 43 3.31 -9.30 9.26
N TYR A 44 2.31 -9.67 8.45
CA TYR A 44 1.96 -11.08 8.23
C TYR A 44 3.08 -11.87 7.56
N GLN A 45 3.82 -11.27 6.63
CA GLN A 45 4.96 -11.91 6.00
C GLN A 45 6.06 -12.23 7.01
N THR A 46 6.31 -11.33 7.97
CA THR A 46 7.27 -11.55 9.06
C THR A 46 6.84 -12.75 9.93
N ALA A 47 5.58 -12.77 10.38
CA ALA A 47 5.05 -13.87 11.17
C ALA A 47 5.09 -15.21 10.41
N ARG A 48 4.69 -15.20 9.12
CA ARG A 48 4.77 -16.38 8.24
C ARG A 48 6.19 -16.92 8.17
N ASN A 49 7.19 -16.06 7.99
CA ASN A 49 8.59 -16.47 7.92
C ASN A 49 9.06 -17.13 9.24
N SER A 50 8.65 -16.59 10.39
CA SER A 50 8.93 -17.20 11.70
C SER A 50 8.31 -18.59 11.84
N TYR A 51 7.04 -18.77 11.44
CA TYR A 51 6.39 -20.08 11.48
C TYR A 51 7.05 -21.09 10.53
N VAL A 52 7.46 -20.66 9.33
CA VAL A 52 8.21 -21.51 8.40
C VAL A 52 9.54 -21.95 9.02
N ALA A 53 10.26 -21.05 9.68
CA ALA A 53 11.52 -21.37 10.33
C ALA A 53 11.32 -22.40 11.48
N ALA A 54 10.31 -22.19 12.33
CA ALA A 54 9.97 -23.12 13.40
C ALA A 54 9.59 -24.51 12.86
N LEU A 55 8.77 -24.55 11.80
CA LEU A 55 8.38 -25.81 11.17
C LEU A 55 9.58 -26.58 10.60
N LYS A 56 10.55 -25.88 9.99
CA LYS A 56 11.77 -26.53 9.48
C LYS A 56 12.55 -27.24 10.59
N VAL A 57 12.68 -26.62 11.75
CA VAL A 57 13.35 -27.23 12.92
C VAL A 57 12.64 -28.52 13.35
N GLU A 58 11.30 -28.54 13.39
CA GLU A 58 10.56 -29.76 13.73
C GLU A 58 10.72 -30.86 12.67
N LEU A 59 10.73 -30.51 11.38
CA LEU A 59 10.93 -31.45 10.29
C LEU A 59 12.34 -32.06 10.25
N GLU A 60 13.35 -31.37 10.78
CA GLU A 60 14.70 -31.92 10.90
C GLU A 60 14.81 -33.00 11.97
N LYS A 61 13.95 -32.97 13.00
CA LYS A 61 13.92 -33.99 14.07
C LYS A 61 13.32 -35.32 13.63
N THR A 62 12.58 -35.34 12.50
CA THR A 62 11.95 -36.55 11.98
C THR A 62 12.82 -37.29 10.96
N LYS A 63 14.02 -36.77 10.67
CA LYS A 63 15.07 -37.45 9.90
C LYS A 63 16.01 -38.20 10.83
#